data_AF-A0A8S0H1C8-F1
#
_entry.id   AF-A0A8S0H1C8-F1
#
_cell.length_a   1.000
_cell.length_b   1.000
_cell.length_c   1.000
_cell.angle_alpha   90.00
_cell.angle_beta   90.00
_cell.angle_gamma   90.00
#
_symmetry.space_group_name_H-M   'P 1'
#
loop_
_entity.id
_entity.type
_entity.pdbx_description
1 polymer ?
#
loop_
_entity_poly.entity_id
_entity_poly.type
_entity_poly.pdbx_seq_one_letter_code
_entity_poly.pdbx_strand_id
1 'polypeptide(L)' 'MGLACKNAILIVEFAKDKQEEGLDPLAAVLEACRLRLRPILMTSFAFIMGVVPLVISSGAGAEMRHAMGVAVFSGMLG' A
#
# COMPACT_ATOMS: atom_id res chain seq x y z
N MET A 1 -6.86 5.03 -7.14
CA MET A 1 -7.31 4.07 -8.17
C MET A 1 -6.17 3.58 -9.08
N GLY A 2 -5.45 4.43 -9.83
CA GLY A 2 -4.44 3.96 -10.81
C GLY A 2 -3.18 3.27 -10.24
N LEU A 3 -2.68 3.70 -9.07
CA LEU A 3 -1.47 3.14 -8.45
C LEU A 3 -1.69 1.71 -7.91
N ALA A 4 -2.83 1.47 -7.25
CA ALA A 4 -3.21 0.16 -6.74
C ALA A 4 -3.39 -0.85 -7.89
N CYS A 5 -4.05 -0.44 -8.97
CA CYS A 5 -4.25 -1.28 -10.15
C CYS A 5 -2.91 -1.64 -10.83
N LYS A 6 -1.99 -0.67 -11.01
CA LYS A 6 -0.67 -0.93 -11.58
C LYS A 6 0.16 -1.90 -10.71
N ASN A 7 0.08 -1.76 -9.38
CA ASN A 7 0.77 -2.67 -8.47
C ASN A 7 0.19 -4.08 -8.50
N ALA A 8 -1.14 -4.22 -8.59
CA ALA A 8 -1.80 -5.52 -8.72
C ALA A 8 -1.43 -6.24 -10.03
N ILE A 9 -1.44 -5.52 -11.16
CA ILE A 9 -1.03 -6.06 -12.46
C ILE A 9 0.40 -6.59 -12.39
N LEU A 10 1.33 -5.81 -11.83
CA LEU A 10 2.74 -6.21 -11.70
C LEU A 10 2.96 -7.42 -10.79
N ILE A 11 2.12 -7.62 -9.76
CA ILE A 11 2.20 -8.80 -8.90
C ILE A 11 1.74 -10.05 -9.66
N VAL A 12 0.63 -9.94 -10.40
CA VAL A 12 0.09 -11.06 -11.19
C VAL A 12 1.03 -11.44 -12.33
N GLU A 13 1.60 -10.45 -13.02
CA GLU A 13 2.56 -10.64 -14.11
C GLU A 13 3.82 -11.36 -13.59
N PHE A 14 4.41 -10.89 -12.48
CA PHE A 14 5.60 -11.51 -11.90
C PHE A 14 5.33 -12.92 -11.34
N ALA A 15 4.15 -13.15 -10.77
CA ALA A 15 3.75 -14.47 -10.31
C ALA A 15 3.57 -15.44 -11.49
N LYS A 16 3.03 -14.96 -12.62
CA LYS A 16 2.87 -15.76 -13.83
C LYS A 16 4.23 -16.14 -14.43
N ASP A 17 5.16 -15.20 -14.53
CA ASP A 17 6.53 -15.46 -15.01
C ASP A 17 7.22 -16.53 -14.15
N LYS A 18 7.11 -16.43 -12.82
CA LYS A 18 7.68 -17.43 -11.90
C LYS A 18 7.01 -18.80 -11.99
N GLN A 19 5.70 -18.83 -12.25
CA GLN A 19 4.98 -20.07 -12.47
C GLN A 19 5.39 -20.74 -13.79
N GLU A 20 5.66 -19.95 -14.85
CA GLU A 20 6.20 -20.43 -16.13
C GLU A 20 7.65 -20.96 -15.99
N GLU A 21 8.44 -20.44 -15.05
CA GLU A 21 9.73 -21.00 -14.64
C GLU A 21 9.61 -22.32 -13.84
N GLY A 22 8.38 -22.79 -13.56
CA GLY A 22 8.10 -24.05 -12.88
C GLY A 22 7.94 -23.95 -11.36
N LEU A 23 7.84 -22.73 -10.79
CA LEU A 23 7.49 -22.58 -9.38
C LEU A 23 6.02 -22.96 -9.13
N ASP A 24 5.77 -23.53 -7.96
CA ASP A 24 4.42 -23.72 -7.44
C ASP A 24 3.66 -22.38 -7.39
N PRO A 25 2.36 -22.32 -7.77
CA PRO A 25 1.62 -21.07 -7.87
C PRO A 25 1.60 -20.28 -6.55
N LEU A 26 1.56 -20.97 -5.41
CA LEU A 26 1.57 -20.33 -4.11
C LEU A 26 2.93 -19.67 -3.82
N ALA A 27 4.02 -20.37 -4.16
CA ALA A 27 5.38 -19.86 -3.99
C ALA A 27 5.62 -18.65 -4.90
N ALA A 28 5.20 -18.71 -6.17
CA ALA A 28 5.34 -17.62 -7.13
C ALA A 28 4.60 -16.34 -6.67
N VAL A 29 3.38 -16.47 -6.14
CA VAL A 29 2.61 -15.34 -5.58
C VAL A 29 3.27 -14.77 -4.33
N LEU A 30 3.79 -15.63 -3.43
CA LEU A 30 4.50 -15.17 -2.23
C LEU A 30 5.78 -14.38 -2.57
N GLU A 31 6.53 -14.83 -3.58
CA GLU A 31 7.72 -14.16 -4.11
C GLU A 31 7.37 -12.77 -4.67
N ALA A 32 6.35 -12.72 -5.53
CA ALA A 32 5.85 -11.49 -6.15
C ALA A 32 5.33 -10.48 -5.11
N CYS A 33 4.57 -10.97 -4.13
CA CYS A 33 4.09 -10.18 -3.00
C CYS A 33 5.26 -9.62 -2.17
N ARG A 34 6.29 -10.41 -1.86
CA ARG A 34 7.45 -9.96 -1.07
C ARG A 34 8.22 -8.81 -1.73
N LEU A 35 8.39 -8.86 -3.06
CA LEU A 35 9.07 -7.80 -3.81
C LEU A 35 8.34 -6.45 -3.73
N ARG A 36 7.01 -6.47 -3.63
CA ARG A 36 6.17 -5.25 -3.60
C ARG A 36 5.77 -4.83 -2.19
N LEU A 37 5.82 -5.74 -1.22
CA LEU A 37 5.48 -5.49 0.18
C LEU A 37 6.37 -4.40 0.80
N ARG A 38 7.67 -4.42 0.54
CA ARG A 38 8.60 -3.35 1.01
C ARG A 38 8.20 -1.97 0.49
N PRO A 39 8.02 -1.77 -0.83
CA PRO A 39 7.53 -0.51 -1.39
C PRO A 39 6.17 -0.06 -0.85
N ILE A 40 5.19 -0.97 -0.75
CA ILE A 40 3.85 -0.65 -0.24
C ILE A 40 3.93 -0.17 1.20
N LEU A 41 4.58 -0.95 2.07
CA LEU A 41 4.81 -0.58 3.45
C LEU A 41 5.60 0.72 3.58
N MET A 42 6.63 0.96 2.75
CA MET A 42 7.41 2.19 2.76
C MET A 42 6.53 3.41 2.47
N THR A 43 5.67 3.34 1.44
CA THR A 43 4.74 4.44 1.14
C THR A 43 3.69 4.62 2.22
N SER A 44 3.17 3.52 2.77
CA SER A 44 2.17 3.59 3.84
C SER A 44 2.76 4.17 5.12
N PHE A 45 3.96 3.75 5.53
CA PHE A 45 4.64 4.28 6.71
C PHE A 45 5.08 5.74 6.52
N ALA A 46 5.63 6.10 5.37
CA ALA A 46 6.00 7.49 5.09
C ALA A 46 4.77 8.41 5.14
N PHE A 47 3.64 7.96 4.59
CA PHE A 47 2.40 8.72 4.61
C PHE A 47 1.82 8.80 6.03
N ILE A 48 1.72 7.68 6.76
CA ILE A 48 1.28 7.65 8.17
C ILE A 48 2.12 8.61 9.01
N MET A 49 3.45 8.57 8.91
CA MET A 49 4.32 9.50 9.63
C MET A 49 4.10 10.96 9.21
N GLY A 50 3.74 11.22 7.95
CA GLY A 50 3.40 12.56 7.45
C GLY A 50 2.05 13.10 7.95
N VAL A 51 1.04 12.23 8.16
CA VAL A 51 -0.26 12.62 8.74
C VAL A 51 -0.30 12.53 10.27
N VAL A 52 0.64 11.87 10.93
CA VAL A 52 0.72 11.84 12.40
C VAL A 52 0.67 13.26 12.98
N PRO A 53 1.50 14.24 12.56
CA PRO A 53 1.41 15.62 13.06
C PRO A 53 0.04 16.29 12.82
N LEU A 54 -0.64 15.94 11.72
CA LEU A 54 -1.96 16.48 11.37
C LEU A 54 -3.08 15.92 12.27
N VAL A 55 -2.92 14.68 12.78
CA VAL A 55 -3.86 14.01 13.69
C VAL A 55 -3.67 14.47 15.14
N ILE A 56 -2.42 14.67 15.58
CA ILE A 56 -2.13 15.20 16.94
C ILE A 56 -2.20 16.73 17.03
N SER A 57 -2.21 17.46 15.91
CA SER A 57 -2.34 18.91 15.96
C SER A 57 -3.75 19.31 16.43
N SER A 58 -3.81 19.97 17.58
CA SER A 58 -5.00 20.64 18.09
C SER A 58 -4.98 22.12 17.69
N GLY A 59 -6.10 22.64 17.20
CA GLY A 59 -6.22 24.02 16.71
C GLY A 59 -7.25 24.18 15.58
N ALA A 60 -7.36 25.39 15.01
CA ALA A 60 -8.31 25.68 13.93
C ALA A 60 -8.11 24.76 12.70
N GLY A 61 -9.18 24.18 12.17
CA GLY A 61 -9.12 23.23 11.05
C GLY A 61 -8.68 21.80 11.41
N ALA A 62 -8.65 21.44 12.70
CA ALA A 62 -8.34 20.08 13.15
C ALA A 62 -9.37 19.04 12.66
N GLU A 63 -10.67 19.36 12.68
CA GLU A 63 -11.76 18.53 12.12
C GLU A 63 -11.50 18.12 10.66
N MET A 64 -11.10 19.09 9.82
CA MET A 64 -10.84 18.84 8.40
C MET A 64 -9.59 17.97 8.18
N ARG A 65 -8.56 18.15 9.02
CA ARG A 65 -7.34 17.33 9.00
C ARG A 65 -7.58 15.91 9.52
N HIS A 66 -8.43 15.76 10.54
CA HIS A 66 -8.81 14.48 11.11
C HIS A 66 -9.65 13.66 10.11
N ALA A 67 -10.63 14.29 9.45
CA ALA A 67 -11.43 13.67 8.39
C ALA A 67 -10.55 13.21 7.21
N MET A 68 -9.59 14.03 6.78
CA MET A 68 -8.61 13.65 5.76
C MET A 68 -7.71 12.50 6.23
N GLY A 69 -7.24 12.53 7.47
CA GLY A 69 -6.43 11.46 8.07
C GLY A 69 -7.16 10.12 8.08
N VAL A 70 -8.42 10.10 8.54
CA VAL A 70 -9.26 8.90 8.58
C VAL A 70 -9.57 8.38 7.18
N ALA A 71 -9.91 9.27 6.23
CA ALA A 71 -10.22 8.89 4.85
C ALA A 71 -9.03 8.28 4.11
N VAL A 72 -7.81 8.77 4.35
CA VAL A 72 -6.62 8.20 3.73
C VAL A 72 -6.15 6.94 4.46
N PHE A 73 -6.31 6.87 5.78
CA PHE A 73 -6.02 5.66 6.55
C PHE A 73 -6.91 4.49 6.13
N SER A 74 -8.21 4.73 5.95
CA SER A 74 -9.14 3.73 5.41
C SER A 74 -8.82 3.38 3.95
N GLY A 75 -8.43 4.36 3.13
CA GLY A 75 -8.06 4.14 1.73
C GLY A 75 -6.74 3.40 1.49
N MET A 76 -5.85 3.27 2.49
CA MET A 76 -4.64 2.45 2.41
C MET A 76 -4.75 1.10 3.12
N LEU A 77 -5.78 0.90 3.95
CA LEU A 77 -6.12 -0.40 4.54
C LEU A 77 -7.11 -1.21 3.67
N GLY A 78 -7.86 -0.54 2.79
CA GLY A 78 -8.80 -1.15 1.84
C GLY A 78 -8.20 -1.58 0.52
#